data_AF-A0A1G4JAN8-F1
#
_entry.id   AF-A0A1G4JAN8-F1
#
_cell.length_a   1.000
_cell.length_b   1.000
_cell.length_c   1.000
_cell.angle_alpha   90.00
_cell.angle_beta   90.00
_cell.angle_gamma   90.00
#
_symmetry.space_group_name_H-M   'P 1'
#
loop_
_entity.id
_entity.type
_entity.pdbx_description
1 polymer ?
#
loop_
_entity_poly.entity_id
_entity_poly.type
_entity_poly.pdbx_seq_one_letter_code
_entity_poly.pdbx_strand_id
1 'polypeptide(L)'
;MLRYHMQGFSGYGVQYSPFYDNKLAVASGSNFGLVGNGKLYILDIDSQGRMLESGTYLTQDGLFDVAWNELHENQVLAAQGDGSLRLFDITLKDYPIAIFQEHEKEVLSCNWNLINKDVFVSSSWDGTIKIWTPTRNNSMATLVPKPMKRANSVLAHQDVPISNQRQHSSISKNKECIYQAQFSPHDPNTVMSCSGNSYVTLFDLRQPPVSNQYSFLAHNGMETLTCDFNKYRPSIVATGGVDNMIKIWDLRMVRKMSIHSRQPMSVNEVGGHDLAVRKVSWSPHHSDMFLSTSYDMTCKVWQDLSTDGRRPTGKTNSVEPAKGCRFVFPHHSEFVFGADWSLWGQPGYIASTAWDGEVCIWNAFNKR
;
A
#
# COMPACT_ATOMS: atom_id res chain seq x y z
N MET A 1 -17.83 -14.32 -10.28
CA MET A 1 -16.61 -14.25 -9.47
C MET A 1 -15.67 -15.28 -10.05
N LEU A 2 -14.48 -14.85 -10.44
CA LEU A 2 -13.42 -15.72 -10.93
C LEU A 2 -12.49 -16.03 -9.76
N ARG A 3 -11.84 -17.19 -9.78
CA ARG A 3 -10.92 -17.62 -8.74
C ARG A 3 -9.72 -18.34 -9.31
N TYR A 4 -8.58 -18.18 -8.66
CA TYR A 4 -7.35 -18.93 -8.89
C TYR A 4 -6.71 -19.27 -7.53
N HIS A 5 -6.26 -20.52 -7.36
CA HIS A 5 -5.65 -20.99 -6.11
C HIS A 5 -4.13 -21.14 -6.27
N MET A 6 -3.37 -20.43 -5.44
CA MET A 6 -1.91 -20.48 -5.36
C MET A 6 -1.49 -21.53 -4.33
N GLN A 7 -1.27 -22.76 -4.78
CA GLN A 7 -0.98 -23.90 -3.89
C GLN A 7 0.24 -23.65 -2.99
N GLY A 8 0.01 -23.55 -1.68
CA GLY A 8 1.07 -23.39 -0.67
C GLY A 8 1.65 -21.97 -0.55
N PHE A 9 1.05 -20.99 -1.22
CA PHE A 9 1.48 -19.58 -1.17
C PHE A 9 0.34 -18.68 -0.72
N SER A 10 0.68 -17.70 0.12
CA SER A 10 -0.23 -16.66 0.60
C SER A 10 -0.02 -15.38 -0.19
N GLY A 11 -1.10 -14.75 -0.65
CA GLY A 11 -1.05 -13.52 -1.43
C GLY A 11 -0.79 -12.29 -0.57
N TYR A 12 0.10 -11.41 -1.05
CA TYR A 12 0.50 -10.16 -0.38
C TYR A 12 0.16 -8.92 -1.19
N GLY A 13 0.40 -8.97 -2.50
CA GLY A 13 0.12 -7.88 -3.43
C GLY A 13 -0.51 -8.42 -4.71
N VAL A 14 -1.46 -7.68 -5.27
CA VAL A 14 -2.05 -7.96 -6.58
C VAL A 14 -2.18 -6.65 -7.33
N GLN A 15 -1.88 -6.66 -8.62
CA GLN A 15 -2.05 -5.49 -9.48
C GLN A 15 -2.43 -5.89 -10.90
N TYR A 16 -3.44 -5.21 -11.46
CA TYR A 16 -3.77 -5.32 -12.88
C TYR A 16 -2.66 -4.74 -13.76
N SER A 17 -2.47 -5.33 -14.94
CA SER A 17 -1.56 -4.75 -15.92
C SER A 17 -2.10 -3.40 -16.44
N PRO A 18 -1.26 -2.36 -16.53
CA PRO A 18 -1.62 -1.10 -17.15
C PRO A 18 -1.57 -1.15 -18.68
N PHE A 19 -1.28 -2.30 -19.29
CA PHE A 19 -1.21 -2.47 -20.75
C PHE A 19 -2.18 -3.53 -21.26
N TYR A 20 -2.40 -4.60 -20.50
CA TYR A 20 -3.27 -5.70 -20.87
C TYR A 20 -4.51 -5.74 -19.96
N ASP A 21 -5.70 -5.72 -20.56
CA ASP A 21 -6.97 -5.66 -19.82
C ASP A 21 -7.33 -6.95 -19.07
N ASN A 22 -6.75 -8.06 -19.49
CA ASN A 22 -7.01 -9.40 -18.98
C ASN A 22 -5.86 -9.99 -18.16
N LYS A 23 -4.82 -9.22 -17.84
CA LYS A 23 -3.61 -9.71 -17.15
C LYS A 23 -3.44 -9.05 -15.79
N LEU A 24 -3.00 -9.81 -14.80
CA LEU A 24 -2.61 -9.31 -13.48
C LEU A 24 -1.41 -10.06 -12.93
N ALA A 25 -0.68 -9.41 -12.01
CA ALA A 25 0.44 -9.99 -11.30
C ALA A 25 0.11 -10.13 -9.81
N VAL A 26 0.63 -11.18 -9.17
CA VAL A 26 0.43 -11.45 -7.75
C VAL A 26 1.77 -11.75 -7.08
N ALA A 27 2.14 -10.96 -6.07
CA ALA A 27 3.22 -11.24 -5.15
C ALA A 27 2.72 -12.14 -4.02
N SER A 28 3.46 -13.21 -3.74
CA SER A 28 3.11 -14.19 -2.72
C SER A 28 4.31 -14.71 -1.95
N GLY A 29 4.06 -15.33 -0.80
CA GLY A 29 5.06 -15.99 0.03
C GLY A 29 4.54 -17.31 0.63
N SER A 30 5.40 -18.31 0.72
CA SER A 30 5.08 -19.57 1.41
C SER A 30 4.91 -19.36 2.91
N ASN A 31 4.19 -20.27 3.58
CA ASN A 31 4.01 -20.24 5.04
C ASN A 31 3.55 -18.86 5.55
N PHE A 32 2.49 -18.31 4.95
CA PHE A 32 1.96 -16.98 5.29
C PHE A 32 2.98 -15.84 5.10
N GLY A 33 3.98 -16.02 4.22
CA GLY A 33 5.06 -15.06 3.99
C GLY A 33 5.99 -14.85 5.18
N LEU A 34 5.95 -15.72 6.19
CA LEU A 34 6.81 -15.64 7.37
C LEU A 34 8.19 -16.26 7.13
N VAL A 35 8.24 -17.30 6.30
CA VAL A 35 9.48 -18.02 5.98
C VAL A 35 9.33 -18.84 4.70
N GLY A 36 10.42 -18.91 3.95
CA GLY A 36 10.55 -19.74 2.76
C GLY A 36 10.44 -18.92 1.48
N ASN A 37 10.10 -19.59 0.38
CA ASN A 37 10.16 -18.98 -0.93
C ASN A 37 9.03 -17.97 -1.15
N GLY A 38 9.33 -16.93 -1.91
CA GLY A 38 8.34 -16.12 -2.58
C GLY A 38 8.03 -16.66 -3.95
N LYS A 39 6.88 -16.29 -4.50
CA LYS A 39 6.54 -16.60 -5.87
C LYS A 39 5.73 -15.47 -6.50
N LEU A 40 6.20 -15.00 -7.64
CA LEU A 40 5.47 -14.05 -8.48
C LEU A 40 4.63 -14.87 -9.45
N TYR A 41 3.31 -14.62 -9.47
CA TYR A 41 2.38 -15.20 -10.43
C TYR A 41 1.95 -14.15 -11.45
N ILE A 42 1.97 -14.51 -12.73
CA ILE A 42 1.34 -13.75 -13.82
C ILE A 42 0.11 -14.55 -14.26
N LEU A 43 -1.06 -13.94 -14.09
CA LEU A 43 -2.35 -14.58 -14.36
C LEU A 43 -3.05 -13.86 -15.50
N ASP A 44 -3.56 -14.64 -16.45
CA ASP A 44 -4.38 -14.20 -17.57
C ASP A 44 -5.83 -14.64 -17.38
N ILE A 45 -6.77 -13.81 -17.84
CA ILE A 45 -8.20 -14.12 -17.87
C ILE A 45 -8.55 -14.46 -19.32
N ASP A 46 -9.01 -15.69 -19.54
CA ASP A 46 -9.45 -16.13 -20.86
C ASP A 46 -10.85 -15.62 -21.22
N SER A 47 -11.25 -15.80 -22.48
CA SER A 47 -12.57 -15.37 -22.99
C SER A 47 -13.75 -16.10 -22.34
N GLN A 48 -13.51 -17.21 -21.64
CA GLN A 48 -14.51 -17.95 -20.88
C GLN A 48 -14.56 -17.52 -19.40
N GLY A 49 -13.76 -16.52 -19.02
CA GLY A 49 -13.66 -16.04 -17.65
C GLY A 49 -12.90 -16.98 -16.71
N ARG A 50 -12.02 -17.84 -17.23
CA ARG A 50 -11.13 -18.66 -16.40
C ARG A 50 -9.81 -17.92 -16.19
N MET A 51 -9.31 -17.99 -14.96
CA MET A 51 -7.99 -17.47 -14.61
C MET A 51 -6.95 -18.56 -14.89
N LEU A 52 -5.94 -18.23 -15.69
CA LEU A 52 -4.89 -19.13 -16.14
C LEU A 52 -3.54 -18.58 -15.72
N GLU A 53 -2.63 -19.45 -15.29
CA GLU A 53 -1.24 -19.08 -15.02
C GLU A 53 -0.47 -18.98 -16.33
N SER A 54 -0.03 -17.76 -16.69
CA SER A 54 0.75 -17.51 -17.90
C SER A 54 2.26 -17.53 -17.64
N GLY A 55 2.68 -17.27 -16.40
CA GLY A 55 4.09 -17.30 -16.00
C GLY A 55 4.26 -17.24 -14.49
N THR A 56 5.35 -17.84 -13.99
CA THR A 56 5.69 -17.75 -12.57
C THR A 56 7.19 -17.67 -12.34
N TYR A 57 7.58 -16.96 -11.28
CA TYR A 57 8.97 -16.77 -10.91
C TYR A 57 9.14 -17.07 -9.42
N LEU A 58 9.94 -18.08 -9.11
CA LEU A 58 10.24 -18.46 -7.73
C LEU A 58 11.39 -17.60 -7.20
N THR A 59 11.25 -17.06 -5.99
CA THR A 59 12.27 -16.25 -5.32
C THR A 59 12.75 -16.89 -4.04
N GLN A 60 13.95 -16.50 -3.60
CA GLN A 60 14.58 -17.10 -2.42
C GLN A 60 13.82 -16.80 -1.13
N ASP A 61 13.16 -15.64 -1.07
CA ASP A 61 12.38 -15.17 0.06
C ASP A 61 11.01 -14.62 -0.39
N GLY A 62 10.09 -14.44 0.55
CA GLY A 62 8.71 -13.98 0.34
C GLY A 62 8.62 -12.67 -0.43
N LEU A 63 7.61 -12.56 -1.29
CA LEU A 63 7.29 -11.32 -2.00
C LEU A 63 6.15 -10.59 -1.31
N PHE A 64 6.33 -9.30 -1.03
CA PHE A 64 5.41 -8.51 -0.21
C PHE A 64 4.61 -7.47 -0.99
N ASP A 65 5.06 -7.10 -2.18
CA ASP A 65 4.34 -6.20 -3.08
C ASP A 65 4.77 -6.40 -4.53
N VAL A 66 3.93 -5.92 -5.46
CA VAL A 66 4.18 -6.01 -6.91
C VAL A 66 3.76 -4.71 -7.59
N ALA A 67 4.57 -4.27 -8.56
CA ALA A 67 4.28 -3.10 -9.37
C ALA A 67 4.66 -3.34 -10.85
N TRP A 68 3.72 -3.16 -11.76
CA TRP A 68 4.01 -3.13 -13.20
C TRP A 68 4.84 -1.90 -13.56
N ASN A 69 5.75 -2.08 -14.52
CA ASN A 69 6.48 -0.95 -15.12
C ASN A 69 5.52 -0.16 -16.01
N GLU A 70 5.27 1.11 -15.69
CA GLU A 70 4.34 1.98 -16.42
C GLU A 70 4.83 2.42 -17.82
N LEU A 71 6.08 2.12 -18.16
CA LEU A 71 6.71 2.41 -19.46
C LEU A 71 6.87 1.15 -20.33
N HIS A 72 6.81 -0.05 -19.75
CA HIS A 72 7.13 -1.30 -20.46
C HIS A 72 6.13 -2.43 -20.13
N GLU A 73 5.38 -2.85 -21.14
CA GLU A 73 4.25 -3.79 -21.02
C GLU A 73 4.60 -5.17 -20.43
N ASN A 74 5.83 -5.63 -20.64
CA ASN A 74 6.27 -6.95 -20.21
C ASN A 74 7.07 -6.93 -18.90
N GLN A 75 7.26 -5.77 -18.26
CA GLN A 75 8.10 -5.67 -17.07
C GLN A 75 7.30 -5.50 -15.79
N VAL A 76 7.67 -6.27 -14.78
CA VAL A 76 7.02 -6.26 -13.46
C VAL A 76 8.07 -6.30 -12.36
N LEU A 77 7.92 -5.41 -11.39
CA LEU A 77 8.77 -5.27 -10.22
C LEU A 77 8.14 -6.01 -9.05
N ALA A 78 8.94 -6.74 -8.27
CA ALA A 78 8.53 -7.38 -7.03
C ALA A 78 9.41 -6.91 -5.87
N ALA A 79 8.77 -6.61 -4.74
CA ALA A 79 9.43 -6.30 -3.47
C ALA A 79 9.61 -7.58 -2.65
N GLN A 80 10.83 -7.85 -2.18
CA GLN A 80 11.18 -9.10 -1.51
C GLN A 80 11.61 -8.90 -0.04
N GLY A 81 11.44 -9.93 0.78
CA GLY A 81 11.83 -9.95 2.19
C GLY A 81 13.33 -9.85 2.49
N ASP A 82 14.20 -10.15 1.53
CA ASP A 82 15.67 -10.08 1.69
C ASP A 82 16.25 -8.65 1.53
N GLY A 83 15.38 -7.64 1.42
CA GLY A 83 15.78 -6.26 1.14
C GLY A 83 16.06 -5.97 -0.34
N SER A 84 15.87 -6.96 -1.23
CA SER A 84 15.96 -6.75 -2.67
C SER A 84 14.64 -6.29 -3.27
N LEU A 85 14.74 -5.55 -4.37
CA LEU A 85 13.69 -5.48 -5.39
C LEU A 85 14.16 -6.20 -6.64
N ARG A 86 13.26 -6.93 -7.29
CA ARG A 86 13.57 -7.72 -8.50
C ARG A 86 12.66 -7.32 -9.64
N LEU A 87 13.24 -6.95 -10.76
CA LEU A 87 12.51 -6.63 -11.99
C LEU A 87 12.53 -7.86 -12.90
N PHE A 88 11.35 -8.33 -13.28
CA PHE A 88 11.16 -9.47 -14.18
C PHE A 88 10.64 -8.99 -15.53
N ASP A 89 11.07 -9.66 -16.59
CA ASP A 89 10.41 -9.58 -17.90
C ASP A 89 9.56 -10.84 -18.09
N ILE A 90 8.25 -10.66 -18.29
CA ILE A 90 7.29 -11.77 -18.37
C ILE A 90 7.48 -12.65 -19.61
N THR A 91 8.27 -12.20 -20.59
CA THR A 91 8.61 -13.00 -21.78
C THR A 91 9.76 -13.97 -21.52
N LEU A 92 10.56 -13.70 -20.48
CA LEU A 92 11.67 -14.53 -20.05
C LEU A 92 11.24 -15.50 -18.96
N LYS A 93 12.03 -16.56 -18.77
CA LYS A 93 11.78 -17.57 -17.74
C LYS A 93 12.77 -17.43 -16.59
N ASP A 94 12.32 -17.85 -15.41
CA ASP A 94 13.09 -18.16 -14.20
C ASP A 94 13.74 -16.97 -13.48
N TYR A 95 14.46 -16.08 -14.17
CA TYR A 95 15.32 -15.09 -13.52
C TYR A 95 14.88 -13.64 -13.77
N PRO A 96 15.10 -12.74 -12.79
CA PRO A 96 14.89 -11.31 -12.99
C PRO A 96 15.95 -10.72 -13.93
N ILE A 97 15.56 -9.68 -14.66
CA ILE A 97 16.44 -8.90 -15.53
C ILE A 97 17.25 -7.85 -14.76
N ALA A 98 16.81 -7.47 -13.55
CA ALA A 98 17.56 -6.58 -12.66
C ALA A 98 17.26 -6.88 -11.18
N ILE A 99 18.26 -6.63 -10.32
CA ILE A 99 18.16 -6.76 -8.86
C ILE A 99 18.66 -5.46 -8.24
N PHE A 100 17.84 -4.83 -7.41
CA PHE A 100 18.15 -3.61 -6.68
C PHE A 100 18.31 -3.95 -5.20
N GLN A 101 19.54 -3.96 -4.70
CA GLN A 101 19.86 -4.32 -3.32
C GLN A 101 20.54 -3.15 -2.61
N GLU A 102 19.75 -2.38 -1.85
CA GLU A 102 20.27 -1.41 -0.89
C GLU A 102 19.50 -1.38 0.43
N HIS A 103 18.27 -1.90 0.48
CA HIS A 103 17.56 -2.00 1.75
C HIS A 103 18.20 -3.06 2.63
N GLU A 104 18.23 -2.78 3.93
CA GLU A 104 18.85 -3.67 4.94
C GLU A 104 17.86 -4.69 5.52
N LYS A 105 16.58 -4.52 5.21
CA LYS A 105 15.44 -5.31 5.70
C LYS A 105 14.35 -5.43 4.65
N GLU A 106 13.32 -6.19 4.98
CA GLU A 106 12.14 -6.50 4.16
C GLU A 106 11.62 -5.27 3.42
N VAL A 107 11.50 -5.38 2.09
CA VAL A 107 10.83 -4.36 1.27
C VAL A 107 9.34 -4.64 1.29
N LEU A 108 8.56 -3.75 1.90
CA LEU A 108 7.13 -3.95 2.18
C LEU A 108 6.22 -3.40 1.09
N SER A 109 6.69 -2.41 0.33
CA SER A 109 5.94 -1.88 -0.82
C SER A 109 6.86 -1.44 -1.95
N CYS A 110 6.35 -1.52 -3.17
CA CYS A 110 6.96 -0.92 -4.35
C CYS A 110 5.87 -0.32 -5.25
N ASN A 111 6.06 0.89 -5.74
CA ASN A 111 5.07 1.57 -6.58
C ASN A 111 5.76 2.38 -7.68
N TRP A 112 5.22 2.31 -8.89
CA TRP A 112 5.74 3.07 -10.02
C TRP A 112 5.21 4.51 -10.02
N ASN A 113 5.97 5.45 -10.58
CA ASN A 113 5.48 6.81 -10.77
C ASN A 113 4.59 6.89 -12.02
N LEU A 114 3.34 7.30 -11.82
CA LEU A 114 2.32 7.33 -12.87
C LEU A 114 2.46 8.51 -13.84
N ILE A 115 3.18 9.56 -13.44
CA ILE A 115 3.44 10.74 -14.28
C ILE A 115 4.81 10.61 -14.93
N ASN A 116 5.86 10.46 -14.12
CA ASN A 116 7.21 10.26 -14.61
C ASN A 116 7.56 8.77 -14.61
N LYS A 117 7.19 8.09 -15.69
CA LYS A 117 7.17 6.63 -15.80
C LYS A 117 8.55 5.96 -15.84
N ASP A 118 9.65 6.69 -15.65
CA ASP A 118 11.01 6.15 -15.64
C ASP A 118 11.56 5.88 -14.22
N VAL A 119 10.77 6.15 -13.18
CA VAL A 119 11.15 5.97 -11.77
C VAL A 119 10.11 5.21 -10.97
N PHE A 120 10.58 4.51 -9.94
CA PHE A 120 9.75 3.82 -8.95
C PHE A 120 10.24 4.08 -7.52
N VAL A 121 9.36 3.84 -6.56
CA VAL A 121 9.63 4.01 -5.12
C VAL A 121 9.49 2.68 -4.41
N SER A 122 10.34 2.45 -3.41
CA SER A 122 10.25 1.33 -2.48
C SER A 122 10.23 1.82 -1.04
N SER A 123 9.57 1.05 -0.15
CA SER A 123 9.61 1.28 1.29
C SER A 123 9.98 0.00 2.04
N SER A 124 10.73 0.13 3.13
CA SER A 124 11.26 -1.01 3.87
C SER A 124 11.05 -0.91 5.37
N TRP A 125 11.15 -2.06 6.03
CA TRP A 125 11.27 -2.18 7.48
C TRP A 125 12.58 -1.58 8.02
N ASP A 126 13.56 -1.25 7.17
CA ASP A 126 14.76 -0.52 7.58
C ASP A 126 14.51 0.96 7.93
N GLY A 127 13.28 1.45 7.74
CA GLY A 127 12.90 2.82 8.04
C GLY A 127 13.21 3.82 6.93
N THR A 128 13.60 3.33 5.76
CA THR A 128 13.93 4.16 4.60
C THR A 128 12.97 3.94 3.44
N ILE A 129 12.90 4.96 2.60
CA ILE A 129 12.22 4.95 1.31
C ILE A 129 13.28 5.23 0.26
N LYS A 130 13.31 4.48 -0.82
CA LYS A 130 14.29 4.68 -1.90
C LYS A 130 13.59 4.96 -3.21
N ILE A 131 14.20 5.85 -4.00
CA ILE A 131 13.76 6.18 -5.36
C ILE A 131 14.76 5.59 -6.32
N TRP A 132 14.25 4.95 -7.36
CA TRP A 132 15.03 4.16 -8.28
C TRP A 132 14.65 4.50 -9.72
N THR A 133 15.55 4.16 -10.63
CA THR A 133 15.25 4.04 -12.05
C THR A 133 15.69 2.64 -12.48
N PRO A 134 14.94 1.94 -13.36
CA PRO A 134 15.28 0.58 -13.75
C PRO A 134 16.62 0.48 -14.52
N THR A 135 17.15 1.60 -14.99
CA THR A 135 18.41 1.68 -15.75
C THR A 135 19.66 1.80 -14.88
N ARG A 136 19.51 1.93 -13.55
CA ARG A 136 20.63 2.12 -12.61
C ARG A 136 20.55 1.12 -11.47
N ASN A 137 21.70 0.56 -11.08
CA ASN A 137 21.76 -0.39 -9.96
C ASN A 137 21.55 0.28 -8.59
N ASN A 138 22.03 1.52 -8.43
CA ASN A 138 21.95 2.25 -7.16
C ASN A 138 20.75 3.19 -7.14
N SER A 139 20.20 3.44 -5.96
CA SER A 139 19.11 4.39 -5.76
C SER A 139 19.51 5.81 -6.17
N MET A 140 18.54 6.55 -6.70
CA MET A 140 18.68 7.96 -7.04
C MET A 140 18.62 8.84 -5.78
N ALA A 141 17.80 8.44 -4.82
CA ALA A 141 17.63 9.13 -3.55
C ALA A 141 17.16 8.17 -2.46
N THR A 142 17.55 8.47 -1.22
CA THR A 142 17.01 7.86 -0.01
C THR A 142 16.27 8.92 0.80
N LEU A 143 15.00 8.67 1.11
CA LEU A 143 14.16 9.50 1.96
C LEU A 143 13.98 8.81 3.31
N VAL A 144 14.09 9.58 4.39
CA VAL A 144 13.91 9.09 5.75
C VAL A 144 12.82 9.92 6.42
N PRO A 145 11.67 9.32 6.75
CA PRO A 145 10.62 9.99 7.50
C PRO A 145 11.12 10.47 8.85
N LYS A 146 11.05 11.77 9.09
CA LYS A 146 11.38 12.40 10.36
C LYS A 146 10.09 13.01 10.91
N PRO A 147 9.41 12.33 11.86
CA PRO A 147 8.26 12.91 12.52
C PRO A 147 8.64 14.27 13.12
N MET A 148 7.75 15.26 13.03
CA MET A 148 7.99 16.55 13.70
C MET A 148 8.27 16.28 15.17
N LYS A 149 9.37 16.86 15.68
CA LYS A 149 9.85 16.65 17.06
C LYS A 149 8.68 16.70 18.03
N ARG A 150 8.41 15.60 18.73
CA ARG A 150 7.66 15.66 19.99
C ARG A 150 8.44 16.62 20.90
N ALA A 151 7.75 17.56 21.53
CA ALA A 151 8.26 18.17 22.75
C ALA A 151 8.75 17.03 23.66
N ASN A 152 10.01 17.13 24.09
CA ASN A 152 10.76 16.18 24.89
C ASN A 152 9.90 15.11 25.60
N SER A 153 10.13 13.83 25.30
CA SER A 153 9.76 12.80 26.28
C SER A 153 10.57 13.09 27.55
N VAL A 154 9.89 13.49 28.63
CA VAL A 154 10.52 13.82 29.93
C VAL A 154 11.14 12.59 30.61
N LEU A 155 10.99 11.40 30.03
CA LEU A 155 11.66 10.20 30.50
C LEU A 155 12.94 10.01 29.69
N ALA A 156 14.05 10.50 30.24
CA ALA A 156 15.37 10.00 29.87
C ALA A 156 15.35 8.49 30.13
N HIS A 157 15.45 7.67 29.08
CA HIS A 157 15.81 6.27 29.27
C HIS A 157 17.21 6.27 29.89
N GLN A 158 17.29 6.03 31.20
CA GLN A 158 18.55 5.67 31.83
C GLN A 158 18.88 4.28 31.32
N ASP A 159 19.97 4.16 30.56
CA ASP A 159 20.58 2.88 30.26
C ASP A 159 21.05 2.28 31.58
N VAL A 160 20.24 1.39 32.15
CA VAL A 160 20.60 0.64 33.35
C VAL A 160 21.55 -0.48 32.91
N PRO A 161 22.84 -0.46 33.30
CA PRO A 161 23.85 -1.34 32.69
C PRO A 161 23.72 -2.82 33.07
N ILE A 162 22.83 -3.18 34.01
CA ILE A 162 22.70 -4.54 34.53
C ILE A 162 21.23 -4.84 34.79
N SER A 163 20.53 -5.31 33.75
CA SER A 163 19.19 -5.87 33.86
C SER A 163 19.23 -7.29 33.30
N ASN A 164 18.69 -8.25 34.04
CA ASN A 164 18.55 -9.65 33.62
C ASN A 164 17.45 -9.86 32.55
N GLN A 165 16.95 -8.76 31.97
CA GLN A 165 16.13 -8.80 30.78
C GLN A 165 17.05 -9.13 29.61
N ARG A 166 16.96 -10.38 29.10
CA ARG A 166 17.34 -10.69 27.72
C ARG A 166 16.84 -9.51 26.88
N GLN A 167 17.74 -8.87 26.13
CA GLN A 167 17.38 -7.81 25.19
C GLN A 167 16.37 -8.39 24.20
N HIS A 168 15.08 -8.39 24.56
CA HIS A 168 14.03 -8.27 23.57
C HIS A 168 14.35 -6.96 22.88
N SER A 169 14.71 -7.06 21.59
CA SER A 169 14.78 -5.93 20.68
C SER A 169 13.69 -4.94 21.09
N SER A 170 14.11 -3.77 21.55
CA SER A 170 13.21 -2.81 22.17
C SER A 170 12.00 -2.63 21.25
N ILE A 171 10.78 -2.82 21.76
CA ILE A 171 9.52 -2.65 21.01
C ILE A 171 9.44 -1.28 20.30
N SER A 172 10.30 -0.33 20.68
CA SER A 172 10.56 0.93 19.99
C SER A 172 11.19 0.83 18.59
N LYS A 173 11.93 -0.23 18.24
CA LYS A 173 12.54 -0.39 16.90
C LYS A 173 11.52 -0.71 15.81
N ASN A 174 10.39 -1.34 16.14
CA ASN A 174 9.30 -1.61 15.19
C ASN A 174 8.49 -0.36 14.83
N LYS A 175 8.79 0.81 15.41
CA LYS A 175 8.08 2.06 15.07
C LYS A 175 8.68 2.79 13.86
N GLU A 176 9.79 2.28 13.33
CA GLU A 176 10.45 2.86 12.16
C GLU A 176 9.99 2.21 10.84
N CYS A 177 9.21 1.11 10.88
CA CYS A 177 8.72 0.42 9.68
C CYS A 177 7.97 1.36 8.74
N ILE A 178 8.31 1.36 7.45
CA ILE A 178 7.56 2.08 6.42
C ILE A 178 6.73 1.08 5.61
N TYR A 179 5.44 0.99 5.91
CA TYR A 179 4.55 -0.04 5.36
C TYR A 179 4.19 0.18 3.89
N GLN A 180 3.99 1.44 3.49
CA GLN A 180 3.66 1.79 2.11
C GLN A 180 4.26 3.15 1.76
N ALA A 181 4.81 3.26 0.55
CA ALA A 181 5.18 4.53 -0.07
C ALA A 181 4.66 4.61 -1.51
N GLN A 182 4.12 5.76 -1.90
CA GLN A 182 3.52 5.98 -3.21
C GLN A 182 3.82 7.38 -3.75
N PHE A 183 4.02 7.47 -5.06
CA PHE A 183 4.02 8.75 -5.76
C PHE A 183 2.62 9.33 -5.84
N SER A 184 2.53 10.67 -5.81
CA SER A 184 1.30 11.36 -6.14
C SER A 184 0.96 11.15 -7.63
N PRO A 185 -0.27 10.76 -7.97
CA PRO A 185 -0.73 10.72 -9.35
C PRO A 185 -0.95 12.11 -9.95
N HIS A 186 -0.72 13.19 -9.17
CA HIS A 186 -0.94 14.58 -9.59
C HIS A 186 0.33 15.44 -9.64
N ASP A 187 1.41 15.03 -8.95
CA ASP A 187 2.73 15.69 -8.99
C ASP A 187 3.84 14.64 -8.94
N PRO A 188 4.68 14.52 -9.98
CA PRO A 188 5.73 13.49 -10.04
C PRO A 188 6.79 13.64 -8.96
N ASN A 189 6.87 14.80 -8.30
CA ASN A 189 7.85 15.11 -7.27
C ASN A 189 7.28 14.97 -5.85
N THR A 190 6.06 14.48 -5.69
CA THR A 190 5.46 14.26 -4.37
C THR A 190 5.40 12.77 -4.06
N VAL A 191 5.95 12.38 -2.91
CA VAL A 191 5.87 11.00 -2.39
C VAL A 191 5.17 11.02 -1.03
N MET A 192 4.23 10.10 -0.81
CA MET A 192 3.61 9.87 0.49
C MET A 192 4.07 8.53 1.06
N SER A 193 4.24 8.48 2.38
CA SER A 193 4.52 7.23 3.08
C SER A 193 3.77 7.12 4.40
N CYS A 194 3.45 5.89 4.81
CA CYS A 194 2.89 5.59 6.11
C CYS A 194 3.80 4.69 6.94
N SER A 195 3.87 4.96 8.25
CA SER A 195 4.86 4.34 9.15
C SER A 195 4.22 3.69 10.38
N GLY A 196 4.95 2.76 11.01
CA GLY A 196 4.57 2.11 12.27
C GLY A 196 4.46 3.06 13.47
N ASN A 197 5.11 4.23 13.42
CA ASN A 197 4.98 5.28 14.43
C ASN A 197 3.66 6.07 14.37
N SER A 198 2.69 5.68 13.52
CA SER A 198 1.39 6.34 13.32
C SER A 198 1.42 7.62 12.47
N TYR A 199 2.58 8.00 11.94
CA TYR A 199 2.70 9.16 11.07
C TYR A 199 2.57 8.79 9.59
N VAL A 200 1.95 9.72 8.87
CA VAL A 200 2.05 9.83 7.43
C VAL A 200 2.95 11.00 7.10
N THR A 201 3.91 10.77 6.21
CA THR A 201 4.90 11.76 5.78
C THR A 201 4.74 12.02 4.29
N LEU A 202 4.72 13.30 3.93
CA LEU A 202 4.76 13.76 2.54
C LEU A 202 6.13 14.34 2.27
N PHE A 203 6.71 13.97 1.13
CA PHE A 203 7.98 14.44 0.63
C PHE A 203 7.79 15.24 -0.65
N ASP A 204 8.49 16.37 -0.76
CA ASP A 204 8.67 17.14 -2.00
C ASP A 204 10.11 16.96 -2.49
N LEU A 205 10.30 16.17 -3.54
CA LEU A 205 11.61 15.78 -4.08
C LEU A 205 12.41 16.94 -4.66
N ARG A 206 11.78 18.10 -4.90
CA ARG A 206 12.43 19.31 -5.40
C ARG A 206 13.19 20.05 -4.30
N GLN A 207 12.85 19.78 -3.04
CA GLN A 207 13.39 20.48 -1.88
C GLN A 207 14.57 19.71 -1.26
N PRO A 208 15.50 20.39 -0.57
CA PRO A 208 16.61 19.73 0.09
C PRO A 208 16.13 18.86 1.27
N PRO A 209 16.85 17.77 1.64
CA PRO A 209 16.43 16.81 2.67
C PRO A 209 16.10 17.39 4.06
N VAL A 210 16.52 18.62 4.35
CA VAL A 210 16.24 19.30 5.62
C VAL A 210 14.83 19.89 5.70
N SER A 211 14.21 20.21 4.56
CA SER A 211 12.90 20.86 4.48
C SER A 211 11.93 20.14 3.55
N ASN A 212 12.36 19.05 2.91
CA ASN A 212 11.59 18.33 1.90
C ASN A 212 10.41 17.53 2.44
N GLN A 213 10.07 17.62 3.72
CA GLN A 213 9.03 16.78 4.30
C GLN A 213 8.17 17.49 5.33
N TYR A 214 6.91 17.07 5.41
CA TYR A 214 6.03 17.36 6.53
C TYR A 214 5.26 16.09 6.91
N SER A 215 5.00 15.94 8.21
CA SER A 215 4.36 14.74 8.75
C SER A 215 3.16 15.10 9.61
N PHE A 216 2.17 14.21 9.66
CA PHE A 216 1.02 14.33 10.56
C PHE A 216 0.65 12.99 11.18
N LEU A 217 0.08 13.03 12.37
CA LEU A 217 -0.38 11.83 13.08
C LEU A 217 -1.72 11.37 12.48
N ALA A 218 -1.77 10.17 11.93
CA ALA A 218 -2.96 9.66 11.27
C ALA A 218 -3.82 8.78 12.19
N HIS A 219 -3.22 7.81 12.89
CA HIS A 219 -3.96 6.74 13.59
C HIS A 219 -3.69 6.70 15.11
N ASN A 220 -3.78 7.85 15.79
CA ASN A 220 -3.77 7.98 17.26
C ASN A 220 -2.62 7.26 18.00
N GLY A 221 -1.46 7.08 17.36
CA GLY A 221 -0.30 6.40 17.94
C GLY A 221 -0.24 4.90 17.64
N MET A 222 -1.23 4.34 16.94
CA MET A 222 -1.23 3.00 16.36
C MET A 222 -0.68 3.00 14.93
N GLU A 223 -0.17 1.86 14.48
CA GLU A 223 0.55 1.76 13.20
C GLU A 223 -0.35 2.12 12.01
N THR A 224 0.18 2.93 11.09
CA THR A 224 -0.49 3.25 9.83
C THR A 224 0.05 2.33 8.75
N LEU A 225 -0.79 1.41 8.28
CA LEU A 225 -0.40 0.30 7.42
C LEU A 225 -0.52 0.63 5.93
N THR A 226 -1.35 1.62 5.59
CA THR A 226 -1.66 1.94 4.20
C THR A 226 -2.03 3.40 4.02
N CYS A 227 -1.66 3.95 2.87
CA CYS A 227 -2.04 5.28 2.43
C CYS A 227 -2.20 5.29 0.91
N ASP A 228 -3.18 6.06 0.41
CA ASP A 228 -3.39 6.21 -1.03
C ASP A 228 -3.93 7.60 -1.40
N PHE A 229 -3.50 8.11 -2.53
CA PHE A 229 -3.97 9.37 -3.11
C PHE A 229 -5.29 9.16 -3.84
N ASN A 230 -6.21 10.11 -3.66
CA ASN A 230 -7.39 10.16 -4.49
C ASN A 230 -6.97 10.43 -5.95
N LYS A 231 -7.49 9.62 -6.88
CA LYS A 231 -7.09 9.66 -8.29
C LYS A 231 -7.58 10.91 -9.05
N TYR A 232 -8.49 11.68 -8.46
CA TYR A 232 -9.14 12.83 -9.09
C TYR A 232 -9.03 14.14 -8.29
N ARG A 233 -8.86 14.05 -6.96
CA ARG A 233 -8.82 15.20 -6.03
C ARG A 233 -7.40 15.33 -5.46
N PRO A 234 -6.54 16.23 -5.98
CA PRO A 234 -5.11 16.25 -5.68
C PRO A 234 -4.72 16.44 -4.21
N SER A 235 -5.59 17.08 -3.43
CA SER A 235 -5.35 17.32 -2.01
C SER A 235 -5.90 16.24 -1.09
N ILE A 236 -6.55 15.20 -1.62
CA ILE A 236 -7.28 14.23 -0.79
C ILE A 236 -6.53 12.91 -0.76
N VAL A 237 -6.33 12.41 0.45
CA VAL A 237 -5.68 11.11 0.70
C VAL A 237 -6.51 10.31 1.69
N ALA A 238 -6.43 8.98 1.57
CA ALA A 238 -6.99 8.04 2.55
C ALA A 238 -5.86 7.30 3.26
N THR A 239 -6.07 6.98 4.53
CA THR A 239 -5.14 6.19 5.36
C THR A 239 -5.90 5.11 6.11
N GLY A 240 -5.26 3.97 6.33
CA GLY A 240 -5.79 2.86 7.13
C GLY A 240 -4.74 2.36 8.11
N GLY A 241 -5.18 1.89 9.27
CA GLY A 241 -4.28 1.49 10.35
C GLY A 241 -4.80 0.38 11.26
N VAL A 242 -4.03 0.13 12.32
CA VAL A 242 -4.30 -0.87 13.36
C VAL A 242 -5.44 -0.45 14.31
N ASP A 243 -5.88 0.81 14.24
CA ASP A 243 -7.05 1.32 14.97
C ASP A 243 -8.40 0.91 14.35
N ASN A 244 -8.39 0.02 13.35
CA ASN A 244 -9.54 -0.47 12.58
C ASN A 244 -10.30 0.63 11.80
N MET A 245 -9.71 1.82 11.69
CA MET A 245 -10.33 2.98 11.06
C MET A 245 -9.69 3.27 9.71
N ILE A 246 -10.51 3.82 8.82
CA ILE A 246 -10.05 4.50 7.61
C ILE A 246 -10.29 5.99 7.82
N LYS A 247 -9.29 6.82 7.54
CA LYS A 247 -9.37 8.27 7.70
C LYS A 247 -9.07 8.96 6.37
N ILE A 248 -9.87 9.96 6.05
CA ILE A 248 -9.71 10.78 4.84
C ILE A 248 -9.18 12.14 5.28
N TRP A 249 -8.22 12.67 4.53
CA TRP A 249 -7.49 13.90 4.87
C TRP A 249 -7.47 14.87 3.70
N ASP A 250 -7.54 16.16 3.99
CA ASP A 250 -7.20 17.22 3.04
C ASP A 250 -5.80 17.76 3.35
N LEU A 251 -4.84 17.48 2.47
CA LEU A 251 -3.44 17.87 2.59
C LEU A 251 -3.24 19.39 2.71
N ARG A 252 -4.15 20.21 2.17
CA ARG A 252 -4.09 21.67 2.31
C ARG A 252 -4.39 22.09 3.75
N MET A 253 -5.36 21.42 4.37
CA MET A 253 -5.70 21.63 5.78
C MET A 253 -4.58 21.10 6.69
N VAL A 254 -4.03 19.93 6.36
CA VAL A 254 -2.87 19.35 7.06
C VAL A 254 -1.69 20.31 7.07
N ARG A 255 -1.31 20.84 5.90
CA ARG A 255 -0.20 21.78 5.78
C ARG A 255 -0.44 23.07 6.56
N LYS A 256 -1.65 23.63 6.47
CA LYS A 256 -2.02 24.83 7.23
C LYS A 256 -1.94 24.58 8.74
N MET A 257 -2.41 23.43 9.22
CA MET A 257 -2.46 23.13 10.65
C MET A 257 -1.07 22.82 11.23
N SER A 258 -0.23 22.12 10.47
CA SER A 258 1.17 21.83 10.81
C SER A 258 1.99 23.12 11.03
N ILE A 259 1.78 24.15 10.19
CA ILE A 259 2.41 25.47 10.36
C ILE A 259 2.02 26.14 11.70
N HIS A 260 0.81 25.88 12.20
CA HIS A 260 0.30 26.46 13.45
C HIS A 260 0.51 25.54 14.67
N SER A 261 1.36 24.51 14.55
CA SER A 261 1.65 23.54 15.63
C SER A 261 0.40 22.86 16.21
N ARG A 262 -0.66 22.71 15.41
CA ARG A 262 -1.88 22.02 15.78
C ARG A 262 -1.94 20.67 15.06
N GLN A 263 -2.57 19.69 15.69
CA GLN A 263 -2.80 18.40 15.03
C GLN A 263 -3.90 18.56 13.98
N PRO A 264 -3.69 18.13 12.73
CA PRO A 264 -4.73 18.16 11.72
C PRO A 264 -5.83 17.15 12.07
N MET A 265 -7.06 17.51 11.74
CA MET A 265 -8.22 16.62 11.86
C MET A 265 -8.51 15.99 10.51
N SER A 266 -8.90 14.71 10.54
CA SER A 266 -9.46 14.03 9.38
C SER A 266 -10.74 14.73 8.92
N VAL A 267 -10.95 14.80 7.60
CA VAL A 267 -12.20 15.34 7.04
C VAL A 267 -13.34 14.33 7.12
N ASN A 268 -13.00 13.04 7.22
CA ASN A 268 -13.95 11.96 7.36
C ASN A 268 -13.28 10.77 8.07
N GLU A 269 -14.07 10.04 8.85
CA GLU A 269 -13.66 8.81 9.53
C GLU A 269 -14.66 7.72 9.20
N VAL A 270 -14.14 6.60 8.70
CA VAL A 270 -14.91 5.50 8.17
C VAL A 270 -14.55 4.26 8.98
N GLY A 271 -15.49 3.82 9.81
CA GLY A 271 -15.36 2.61 10.63
C GLY A 271 -16.25 1.50 10.10
N GLY A 272 -15.86 0.24 10.33
CA GLY A 272 -16.66 -0.93 9.97
C GLY A 272 -15.87 -2.19 9.62
N HIS A 273 -14.54 -2.13 9.70
CA HIS A 273 -13.70 -3.31 9.85
C HIS A 273 -13.56 -3.66 11.34
N ASP A 274 -13.43 -4.95 11.63
CA ASP A 274 -13.30 -5.45 13.01
C ASP A 274 -11.83 -5.63 13.44
N LEU A 275 -10.91 -5.63 12.47
CA LEU A 275 -9.46 -5.72 12.66
C LEU A 275 -8.73 -4.71 11.76
N ALA A 276 -7.40 -4.65 11.92
CA ALA A 276 -6.54 -3.68 11.25
C ALA A 276 -6.78 -3.62 9.74
N VAL A 277 -6.81 -2.39 9.21
CA VAL A 277 -6.99 -2.15 7.77
C VAL A 277 -5.64 -2.26 7.08
N ARG A 278 -5.47 -3.29 6.24
CA ARG A 278 -4.18 -3.62 5.62
C ARG A 278 -3.90 -2.82 4.34
N LYS A 279 -4.94 -2.55 3.54
CA LYS A 279 -4.84 -1.78 2.30
C LYS A 279 -6.05 -0.87 2.12
N VAL A 280 -5.82 0.35 1.65
CA VAL A 280 -6.85 1.24 1.09
C VAL A 280 -6.47 1.61 -0.34
N SER A 281 -7.45 1.69 -1.23
CA SER A 281 -7.23 2.06 -2.64
C SER A 281 -8.43 2.81 -3.21
N TRP A 282 -8.23 4.07 -3.57
CA TRP A 282 -9.21 4.90 -4.26
C TRP A 282 -9.53 4.32 -5.64
N SER A 283 -10.81 4.37 -6.00
CA SER A 283 -11.28 3.94 -7.30
C SER A 283 -10.60 4.76 -8.41
N PRO A 284 -10.07 4.11 -9.45
CA PRO A 284 -9.59 4.80 -10.64
C PRO A 284 -10.74 5.31 -11.50
N HIS A 285 -12.01 5.01 -11.17
CA HIS A 285 -13.19 5.41 -11.95
C HIS A 285 -14.07 6.47 -11.26
N HIS A 286 -13.99 6.58 -9.93
CA HIS A 286 -14.86 7.48 -9.14
C HIS A 286 -14.06 8.22 -8.07
N SER A 287 -14.27 9.52 -7.94
CA SER A 287 -13.56 10.38 -7.00
C SER A 287 -14.04 10.26 -5.54
N ASP A 288 -15.17 9.60 -5.32
CA ASP A 288 -15.84 9.42 -4.04
C ASP A 288 -15.95 7.95 -3.63
N MET A 289 -15.27 7.03 -4.31
CA MET A 289 -15.29 5.60 -3.96
C MET A 289 -13.89 5.07 -3.68
N PHE A 290 -13.78 4.18 -2.70
CA PHE A 290 -12.54 3.51 -2.37
C PHE A 290 -12.78 2.10 -1.83
N LEU A 291 -11.76 1.27 -1.93
CA LEU A 291 -11.68 -0.10 -1.49
C LEU A 291 -10.82 -0.18 -0.22
N SER A 292 -11.14 -1.11 0.66
CA SER A 292 -10.25 -1.51 1.73
C SER A 292 -10.22 -3.03 1.92
N THR A 293 -9.10 -3.51 2.45
CA THR A 293 -8.91 -4.89 2.91
C THR A 293 -8.47 -4.89 4.38
N SER A 294 -8.77 -5.96 5.10
CA SER A 294 -8.47 -6.06 6.52
C SER A 294 -8.09 -7.46 6.94
N TYR A 295 -7.46 -7.54 8.11
CA TYR A 295 -7.23 -8.78 8.83
C TYR A 295 -8.55 -9.42 9.33
N ASP A 296 -9.69 -8.74 9.22
CA ASP A 296 -11.02 -9.34 9.42
C ASP A 296 -11.49 -10.24 8.27
N MET A 297 -10.59 -10.53 7.32
CA MET A 297 -10.80 -11.43 6.18
C MET A 297 -11.81 -10.89 5.14
N THR A 298 -12.17 -9.60 5.22
CA THR A 298 -13.10 -8.98 4.27
C THR A 298 -12.44 -7.95 3.36
N CYS A 299 -12.97 -7.81 2.15
CA CYS A 299 -12.81 -6.58 1.37
C CYS A 299 -14.09 -5.75 1.46
N LYS A 300 -13.97 -4.43 1.57
CA LYS A 300 -15.13 -3.53 1.63
C LYS A 300 -14.98 -2.39 0.64
N VAL A 301 -16.07 -2.04 -0.02
CA VAL A 301 -16.15 -0.89 -0.93
C VAL A 301 -16.99 0.18 -0.27
N TRP A 302 -16.47 1.39 -0.26
CA TRP A 302 -17.02 2.52 0.46
C TRP A 302 -17.29 3.68 -0.48
N GLN A 303 -18.25 4.50 -0.09
CA GLN A 303 -18.40 5.84 -0.61
C GLN A 303 -17.95 6.86 0.44
N ASP A 304 -17.13 7.82 0.04
CA ASP A 304 -16.78 9.00 0.82
C ASP A 304 -17.98 9.96 0.84
N LEU A 305 -18.75 9.93 1.92
CA LEU A 305 -19.94 10.77 2.07
C LEU A 305 -19.60 12.24 2.35
N SER A 306 -18.33 12.58 2.60
CA SER A 306 -17.90 13.96 2.85
C SER A 306 -17.93 14.85 1.61
N THR A 307 -18.07 14.25 0.43
CA THR A 307 -18.11 14.92 -0.86
C THR A 307 -19.26 14.36 -1.72
N ASP A 308 -19.78 15.18 -2.63
CA ASP A 308 -20.65 14.72 -3.73
C ASP A 308 -19.86 14.54 -5.04
N GLY A 309 -18.52 14.50 -4.93
CA GLY A 309 -17.58 14.48 -6.04
C GLY A 309 -17.18 15.87 -6.55
N ARG A 310 -17.86 16.94 -6.12
CA ARG A 310 -17.54 18.34 -6.50
C ARG A 310 -17.45 19.28 -5.31
N ARG A 311 -18.31 19.11 -4.31
CA ARG A 311 -18.48 19.98 -3.15
C ARG A 311 -18.54 19.16 -1.85
N PRO A 312 -18.07 19.74 -0.73
CA PRO A 312 -18.30 19.14 0.58
C PRO A 312 -19.81 19.07 0.88
N THR A 313 -20.27 17.93 1.37
CA THR A 313 -21.69 17.69 1.69
C THR A 313 -22.04 18.11 3.13
N GLY A 314 -21.03 18.29 3.98
CA GLY A 314 -21.21 18.46 5.43
C GLY A 314 -21.58 17.17 6.18
N LYS A 315 -21.65 16.02 5.49
CA LYS A 315 -21.92 14.70 6.06
C LYS A 315 -20.62 13.92 6.25
N THR A 316 -20.61 12.97 7.19
CA THR A 316 -19.48 12.04 7.38
C THR A 316 -19.98 10.63 7.53
N ASN A 317 -19.13 9.65 7.18
CA ASN A 317 -19.44 8.23 7.30
C ASN A 317 -19.61 7.80 8.75
N SER A 318 -19.02 8.53 9.71
CA SER A 318 -19.18 8.27 11.14
C SER A 318 -20.59 8.55 11.67
N VAL A 319 -21.35 9.44 11.03
CA VAL A 319 -22.69 9.86 11.48
C VAL A 319 -23.80 9.11 10.75
N GLU A 320 -23.57 8.72 9.50
CA GLU A 320 -24.58 8.03 8.69
C GLU A 320 -24.70 6.54 9.07
N PRO A 321 -25.93 6.00 9.30
CA PRO A 321 -26.12 4.63 9.79
C PRO A 321 -25.47 3.54 8.93
N ALA A 322 -25.48 3.72 7.61
CA ALA A 322 -24.87 2.78 6.66
C ALA A 322 -23.34 2.92 6.55
N LYS A 323 -22.75 3.90 7.22
CA LYS A 323 -21.32 4.25 7.21
C LYS A 323 -20.69 4.38 5.81
N GLY A 324 -21.53 4.64 4.80
CA GLY A 324 -21.14 4.66 3.38
C GLY A 324 -20.62 3.33 2.84
N CYS A 325 -20.83 2.20 3.53
CA CYS A 325 -20.45 0.88 3.01
C CYS A 325 -21.38 0.50 1.85
N ARG A 326 -20.80 0.31 0.66
CA ARG A 326 -21.53 -0.04 -0.57
C ARG A 326 -21.53 -1.55 -0.83
N PHE A 327 -20.45 -2.23 -0.49
CA PHE A 327 -20.33 -3.68 -0.69
C PHE A 327 -19.36 -4.29 0.32
N VAL A 328 -19.63 -5.52 0.74
CA VAL A 328 -18.74 -6.35 1.56
C VAL A 328 -18.51 -7.66 0.82
N PHE A 329 -17.24 -8.02 0.64
CA PHE A 329 -16.81 -9.28 0.04
C PHE A 329 -16.23 -10.19 1.13
N PRO A 330 -16.98 -11.20 1.61
CA PRO A 330 -16.60 -12.05 2.74
C PRO A 330 -16.13 -13.46 2.30
N HIS A 331 -15.55 -13.59 1.12
CA HIS A 331 -15.24 -14.91 0.55
C HIS A 331 -13.83 -15.42 0.84
N HIS A 332 -12.94 -14.56 1.34
CA HIS A 332 -11.63 -14.98 1.80
C HIS A 332 -11.74 -15.60 3.19
N SER A 333 -10.99 -16.66 3.44
CA SER A 333 -11.01 -17.39 4.72
C SER A 333 -9.83 -17.04 5.64
N GLU A 334 -8.96 -16.14 5.19
CA GLU A 334 -7.78 -15.66 5.91
C GLU A 334 -7.54 -14.17 5.62
N PHE A 335 -6.52 -13.59 6.25
CA PHE A 335 -6.22 -12.15 6.15
C PHE A 335 -6.07 -11.68 4.70
N VAL A 336 -6.80 -10.63 4.33
CA VAL A 336 -6.74 -10.06 2.98
C VAL A 336 -5.69 -8.97 2.91
N PHE A 337 -4.63 -9.23 2.16
CA PHE A 337 -3.48 -8.31 2.06
C PHE A 337 -3.53 -7.42 0.83
N GLY A 338 -3.75 -8.01 -0.35
CA GLY A 338 -3.72 -7.32 -1.62
C GLY A 338 -5.11 -7.15 -2.19
N ALA A 339 -5.41 -5.96 -2.72
CA ALA A 339 -6.53 -5.77 -3.62
C ALA A 339 -6.29 -4.60 -4.56
N ASP A 340 -6.81 -4.70 -5.77
CA ASP A 340 -6.64 -3.69 -6.83
C ASP A 340 -7.90 -3.55 -7.68
N TRP A 341 -8.15 -2.33 -8.14
CA TRP A 341 -9.27 -2.04 -9.04
C TRP A 341 -8.87 -2.39 -10.46
N SER A 342 -9.78 -2.99 -11.21
CA SER A 342 -9.58 -3.13 -12.65
C SER A 342 -9.59 -1.74 -13.29
N LEU A 343 -8.54 -1.45 -14.06
CA LEU A 343 -8.41 -0.21 -14.84
C LEU A 343 -9.32 -0.22 -16.09
N TRP A 344 -9.65 -1.41 -16.58
CA TRP A 344 -10.28 -1.65 -17.86
C TRP A 344 -11.66 -2.28 -17.72
N GLY A 345 -12.42 -2.27 -18.80
CA GLY A 345 -13.74 -2.89 -18.85
C GLY A 345 -14.79 -2.17 -18.01
N GLN A 346 -15.77 -2.91 -17.49
CA GLN A 346 -16.85 -2.34 -16.70
C GLN A 346 -16.31 -1.83 -15.35
N PRO A 347 -16.56 -0.57 -14.96
CA PRO A 347 -16.18 -0.09 -13.64
C PRO A 347 -16.78 -0.96 -12.51
N GLY A 348 -15.98 -1.21 -11.48
CA GLY A 348 -16.40 -1.98 -10.30
C GLY A 348 -15.78 -3.36 -10.15
N TYR A 349 -15.06 -3.84 -11.17
CA TYR A 349 -14.25 -5.06 -11.04
C TYR A 349 -13.03 -4.83 -10.16
N ILE A 350 -12.78 -5.78 -9.26
CA ILE A 350 -11.72 -5.77 -8.25
C ILE A 350 -11.07 -7.15 -8.25
N ALA A 351 -9.74 -7.18 -8.17
CA ALA A 351 -8.98 -8.37 -7.81
C ALA A 351 -8.59 -8.27 -6.34
N SER A 352 -8.74 -9.35 -5.58
CA SER A 352 -8.28 -9.45 -4.20
C SER A 352 -7.49 -10.74 -3.99
N THR A 353 -6.48 -10.69 -3.13
CA THR A 353 -5.70 -11.86 -2.74
C THR A 353 -5.42 -11.85 -1.24
N ALA A 354 -5.37 -13.04 -0.65
CA ALA A 354 -5.31 -13.22 0.78
C ALA A 354 -4.40 -14.39 1.16
N TRP A 355 -4.28 -14.59 2.46
CA TRP A 355 -3.45 -15.64 3.06
C TRP A 355 -3.97 -17.06 2.86
N ASP A 356 -5.21 -17.21 2.40
CA ASP A 356 -5.86 -18.46 2.02
C ASP A 356 -5.32 -19.03 0.68
N GLY A 357 -4.46 -18.27 0.00
CA GLY A 357 -3.88 -18.61 -1.29
C GLY A 357 -4.84 -18.38 -2.46
N GLU A 358 -6.00 -17.76 -2.22
CA GLU A 358 -6.94 -17.44 -3.29
C GLU A 358 -6.66 -16.08 -3.91
N VAL A 359 -6.83 -16.00 -5.22
CA VAL A 359 -6.99 -14.75 -5.97
C VAL A 359 -8.42 -14.73 -6.49
N CYS A 360 -9.21 -13.75 -6.07
CA CYS A 360 -10.61 -13.60 -6.44
C CYS A 360 -10.80 -12.37 -7.31
N ILE A 361 -11.57 -12.50 -8.41
CA ILE A 361 -12.04 -11.36 -9.21
C ILE A 361 -13.56 -11.26 -9.08
N TRP A 362 -14.04 -10.09 -8.65
CA TRP A 362 -15.44 -9.84 -8.34
C TRP A 362 -15.83 -8.41 -8.73
N ASN A 363 -17.14 -8.17 -8.88
CA ASN A 363 -17.67 -6.86 -9.23
C ASN A 363 -18.50 -6.32 -8.05
N ALA A 364 -18.15 -5.13 -7.56
CA ALA A 364 -18.77 -4.50 -6.40
C ALA A 364 -20.14 -3.87 -6.66
N PHE A 365 -20.50 -3.61 -7.93
CA PHE A 365 -21.70 -2.87 -8.32
C PHE A 365 -22.79 -3.74 -8.93
N ASN A 366 -22.43 -4.90 -9.45
CA ASN A 366 -23.41 -5.88 -9.92
C ASN A 366 -24.10 -6.50 -8.70
N LYS A 367 -25.31 -6.03 -8.39
CA LYS A 367 -26.24 -6.75 -7.53
C LYS A 367 -26.58 -8.08 -8.22
N ARG A 368 -26.12 -9.19 -7.67
CA ARG A 368 -26.67 -10.50 -8.02
C ARG A 368 -28.07 -10.64 -7.45
#